data_AF-A0A384K607-F1
#
_entry.id   AF-A0A384K607-F1
#
_cell.length_a   1.000
_cell.length_b   1.000
_cell.length_c   1.000
_cell.angle_alpha   90.00
_cell.angle_beta   90.00
_cell.angle_gamma   90.00
#
_symmetry.space_group_name_H-M   'P 1'
#
loop_
_entity.id
_entity.type
_entity.pdbx_description
1 polymer ?
#
loop_
_entity_poly.entity_id
_entity_poly.type
_entity_poly.pdbx_seq_one_letter_code
_entity_poly.pdbx_strand_id
1 'polypeptide(L)' 'MAGYKLRENRVPYYQALFQEGAKKHIRQWNQTPRSKIMLYPYYVALWGGFAGSMYMMSRMVLGHKTWFGKG' A
#
# COMPACT_ATOMS: atom_id res chain seq x y z
N MET A 1 11.69 -5.41 29.95
CA MET A 1 11.08 -4.19 29.36
C MET A 1 12.11 -3.08 29.12
N ALA A 2 13.23 -3.36 28.43
CA ALA A 2 14.35 -2.41 28.29
C ALA A 2 14.37 -1.62 26.96
N GLY A 3 13.40 -1.84 26.07
CA GLY A 3 13.38 -1.23 24.73
C GLY A 3 12.82 0.20 24.65
N TYR A 4 12.09 0.65 25.67
CA TYR A 4 11.44 1.98 25.68
C TYR A 4 12.11 2.99 26.61
N LYS A 5 13.05 2.55 27.46
CA LYS A 5 13.59 3.38 28.56
C LYS A 5 14.69 4.36 28.13
N LEU A 6 15.34 4.14 26.97
CA LEU A 6 16.48 4.93 26.47
C LEU A 6 16.24 5.55 25.07
N ARG A 7 15.05 5.42 24.49
CA ARG A 7 14.76 5.99 23.17
C ARG A 7 14.17 7.38 23.31
N GLU A 8 14.73 8.34 22.57
CA GLU A 8 14.17 9.68 22.49
C GLU A 8 12.68 9.64 22.10
N ASN A 9 11.87 10.43 22.81
CA ASN A 9 10.46 10.54 22.52
C ASN A 9 10.22 11.33 21.23
N ARG A 10 9.86 10.63 20.15
CA ARG A 10 9.53 11.24 18.85
C ARG A 10 8.03 11.53 18.67
N VAL A 11 7.21 11.37 19.70
CA VAL A 11 5.76 11.62 19.61
C VAL A 11 5.46 13.06 19.18
N PRO A 12 6.06 14.12 19.78
CA PRO A 12 5.79 15.49 19.36
C PRO A 12 6.19 15.76 17.91
N TYR A 13 7.30 15.16 17.45
CA TYR A 13 7.75 15.24 16.06
C TYR A 13 6.70 14.70 15.08
N TYR A 14 6.19 13.49 15.34
CA TYR A 14 5.16 12.91 14.49
C TYR A 14 3.84 13.68 14.57
N GLN A 15 3.44 14.14 15.77
CA GLN A 15 2.23 14.98 15.92
C GLN A 15 2.32 16.24 15.04
N ALA A 16 3.45 16.95 15.05
CA ALA A 16 3.66 18.11 14.20
C ALA A 16 3.61 17.75 12.70
N LEU A 17 4.30 16.67 12.30
CA LEU A 17 4.32 16.19 10.91
C LEU A 17 2.91 15.87 10.38
N PHE A 18 2.09 15.13 11.14
CA PHE A 18 0.75 14.72 10.71
C PHE A 18 -0.23 15.91 10.72
N GLN A 19 -0.08 16.84 11.66
CA GLN A 19 -0.88 18.08 11.70
C GLN A 19 -0.54 19.01 10.54
N GLU A 20 0.75 19.15 10.18
CA GLU A 20 1.17 19.93 9.01
C GLU A 20 0.66 19.31 7.71
N GLY A 21 0.75 17.98 7.57
CA GLY A 21 0.18 17.26 6.44
C GLY A 21 -1.34 17.42 6.33
N ALA A 22 -2.05 17.47 7.45
CA ALA A 22 -3.50 17.70 7.48
C ALA A 22 -3.86 19.12 7.01
N LYS A 23 -3.10 20.15 7.41
CA LYS A 23 -3.26 21.53 6.92
C LYS A 23 -3.03 21.63 5.41
N LYS A 24 -2.13 20.81 4.86
CA LYS A 24 -1.84 20.70 3.42
C LYS A 24 -2.82 19.79 2.67
N HIS A 25 -3.88 19.30 3.32
CA HIS A 25 -4.86 18.35 2.78
C HIS A 25 -4.24 17.06 2.20
N ILE A 26 -3.07 16.66 2.71
CA ILE A 26 -2.43 15.40 2.32
C ILE A 26 -3.09 14.27 3.09
N ARG A 27 -3.44 13.18 2.41
CA ARG A 27 -4.01 11.97 3.05
C ARG A 27 -3.03 11.41 4.08
N GLN A 28 -3.51 11.05 5.27
CA GLN A 28 -2.69 10.58 6.39
C GLN A 28 -1.68 9.49 6.01
N TRP A 29 -2.10 8.53 5.18
CA TRP A 29 -1.24 7.44 4.72
C TRP A 29 -0.09 7.87 3.80
N ASN A 30 -0.12 9.07 3.21
CA ASN A 30 0.90 9.60 2.28
C ASN A 30 1.75 10.74 2.87
N GLN A 31 1.66 11.01 4.16
CA GLN A 31 2.31 12.20 4.75
C GLN A 31 3.80 11.99 5.05
N THR A 32 4.27 10.75 5.16
CA THR A 32 5.67 10.45 5.52
C THR A 32 6.50 10.07 4.29
N PRO A 33 7.84 10.29 4.30
CA PRO A 33 8.70 9.83 3.22
C PRO A 33 8.71 8.31 3.06
N ARG A 34 8.53 7.56 4.16
CA ARG A 34 8.43 6.09 4.14
C ARG A 34 7.11 5.59 3.56
N SER A 35 6.07 6.41 3.55
CA SER A 35 4.77 6.06 2.98
C SER A 35 4.92 5.60 1.52
N LYS A 36 5.70 6.32 0.71
CA LYS A 36 5.89 5.96 -0.72
C LYS A 36 6.54 4.59 -0.89
N ILE A 37 7.54 4.28 -0.07
CA ILE A 37 8.26 3.00 -0.11
C ILE A 37 7.33 1.84 0.27
N MET A 38 6.37 2.05 1.17
CA MET A 38 5.38 1.02 1.53
C MET A 38 4.24 0.92 0.51
N LEU A 39 3.77 2.06 0.00
CA LEU A 39 2.58 2.13 -0.84
C LEU A 39 2.83 1.66 -2.27
N TYR A 40 4.00 1.92 -2.86
CA TYR A 40 4.26 1.51 -4.24
C TYR A 40 4.23 -0.02 -4.42
N PRO A 41 4.93 -0.83 -3.60
CA PRO A 41 4.80 -2.28 -3.68
C PRO A 41 3.36 -2.75 -3.42
N TYR A 42 2.65 -2.13 -2.47
CA TYR A 42 1.26 -2.44 -2.19
C TYR A 42 0.36 -2.20 -3.41
N TYR A 43 0.52 -1.07 -4.12
CA TYR A 43 -0.28 -0.77 -5.31
C TYR A 43 0.02 -1.71 -6.47
N VAL A 44 1.29 -2.11 -6.65
CA VAL A 44 1.66 -3.10 -7.67
C VAL A 44 1.00 -4.45 -7.38
N ALA A 45 1.03 -4.92 -6.13
CA ALA A 45 0.40 -6.17 -5.74
C ALA A 45 -1.14 -6.10 -5.87
N LEU A 46 -1.75 -5.00 -5.41
CA LEU A 46 -3.19 -4.80 -5.45
C LEU A 46 -3.71 -4.77 -6.88
N TRP A 47 -3.17 -3.89 -7.72
CA TRP A 47 -3.63 -3.72 -9.09
C TRP A 47 -3.17 -4.85 -10.00
N GLY A 48 -1.99 -5.42 -9.76
CA GLY A 48 -1.50 -6.61 -10.47
C GLY A 48 -2.39 -7.83 -10.19
N GLY A 49 -2.74 -8.06 -8.93
CA GLY A 49 -3.66 -9.14 -8.53
C GLY A 49 -5.07 -8.92 -9.08
N PHE A 50 -5.58 -7.69 -9.02
CA PHE A 50 -6.89 -7.35 -9.58
C PHE A 50 -6.95 -7.52 -11.11
N ALA A 51 -5.95 -7.04 -11.84
CA ALA A 51 -5.87 -7.24 -13.28
C ALA A 51 -5.78 -8.73 -13.64
N GLY A 52 -4.99 -9.50 -12.89
CA GLY A 52 -4.87 -10.95 -13.05
C GLY A 52 -6.18 -11.69 -12.81
N SER A 53 -6.94 -11.32 -11.77
CA SER A 53 -8.23 -11.95 -11.47
C SER A 53 -9.29 -11.63 -12.53
N MET A 54 -9.36 -10.37 -12.98
CA MET A 54 -10.26 -9.97 -14.07
C MET A 54 -9.89 -10.68 -15.37
N TYR A 55 -8.60 -10.80 -15.70
CA TYR A 55 -8.12 -11.55 -16.85
C TYR A 55 -8.58 -13.01 -16.81
N MET A 56 -8.35 -13.72 -15.70
CA MET A 56 -8.76 -15.12 -15.57
C MET A 56 -10.27 -15.30 -15.56
N MET A 57 -11.01 -14.35 -14.99
CA MET A 57 -12.48 -14.35 -15.06
C MET A 57 -12.96 -14.23 -16.51
N SER A 58 -12.44 -13.28 -17.29
CA SER A 58 -12.79 -13.14 -18.72
C SER A 58 -12.42 -14.38 -19.53
N ARG A 59 -11.26 -14.97 -19.25
CA ARG A 59 -10.81 -16.23 -19.89
C ARG A 59 -11.73 -17.40 -19.55
N MET A 60 -12.19 -17.50 -18.31
CA MET A 60 -13.09 -18.54 -17.85
C MET A 60 -14.47 -18.45 -18.52
N VAL A 61 -15.00 -17.23 -18.71
CA VAL A 61 -16.24 -17.00 -19.48
C VAL A 61 -16.12 -17.49 -20.92
N LEU A 62 -14.92 -17.37 -21.52
CA LEU A 62 -14.62 -17.85 -22.88
C LEU A 62 -14.23 -19.34 -22.93
N GLY A 63 -14.28 -20.06 -21.80
CA GLY A 63 -14.00 -21.50 -21.72
C GLY A 63 -12.53 -21.89 -21.54
N HIS A 64 -11.62 -20.93 -21.33
CA HIS A 64 -10.21 -21.20 -21.05
C HIS A 64 -9.98 -21.36 -19.54
N LYS A 65 -9.30 -22.44 -19.12
CA LYS A 65 -9.02 -22.76 -17.71
C LYS A 65 -7.60 -22.39 -17.28
N THR A 66 -6.73 -22.11 -18.24
CA THR A 66 -5.31 -21.80 -18.03
C THR A 66 -4.98 -20.34 -18.34
N TRP A 67 -3.91 -19.81 -17.72
CA TRP A 67 -3.43 -18.44 -17.94
C TRP A 67 -2.98 -18.20 -19.38
N PHE A 68 -2.29 -19.18 -19.96
CA PHE A 68 -1.84 -19.17 -21.34
C PHE A 68 -2.13 -20.54 -21.95
N GLY A 69 -3.13 -20.62 -22.82
CA GLY A 69 -3.51 -21.87 -23.47
C GLY A 69 -4.98 -21.93 -23.84
N LYS A 70 -5.35 -22.95 -24.62
CA LYS A 70 -6.76 -23.23 -24.94
C LYS A 70 -7.44 -24.07 -23.86
N GLY A 71 -6.68 -24.83 -23.07
CA GLY A 71 -7.15 -25.77 -22.06
C GLY A 71 -7.84 -25.12 -20.87
#